data_AF-A0A1C5BDJ0-F1
#
_entry.id   AF-A0A1C5BDJ0-F1
#
_cell.length_a   1.000
_cell.length_b   1.000
_cell.length_c   1.000
_cell.angle_alpha   90.00
_cell.angle_beta   90.00
_cell.angle_gamma   90.00
#
_symmetry.space_group_name_H-M   'P 1'
#
loop_
_entity.id
_entity.type
_entity.pdbx_description
1 polymer ?
#
loop_
_entity_poly.entity_id
_entity_poly.type
_entity_poly.pdbx_seq_one_letter_code
_entity_poly.pdbx_strand_id
1 'polypeptide(L)' 'MTDEAAQYHYVWDGSEEGWVVLRTKVALGTIFNTRERVALVIEDNAVYAQVIQLMRVHGRPFLDTIPD' A
#
# COMPACT_ATOMS: atom_id res chain seq x y z
N MET A 1 -14.23 -6.68 18.05
CA MET A 1 -13.81 -5.63 17.09
C MET A 1 -14.23 -6.12 15.73
N THR A 2 -15.28 -5.53 15.19
CA THR A 2 -15.75 -5.81 13.83
C THR A 2 -14.65 -5.40 12.86
N ASP A 3 -14.32 -6.32 11.97
CA ASP A 3 -13.27 -6.20 10.97
C ASP A 3 -13.73 -5.22 9.87
N GLU A 4 -13.74 -3.92 10.19
CA GLU A 4 -14.11 -2.84 9.25
C GLU A 4 -13.19 -2.80 8.01
N ALA A 5 -12.04 -3.50 8.07
CA ALA A 5 -11.11 -3.68 6.97
C ALA A 5 -11.46 -4.87 6.06
N ALA A 6 -12.33 -5.81 6.47
CA ALA A 6 -12.66 -7.01 5.71
C ALA A 6 -13.25 -6.70 4.32
N GLN A 7 -14.01 -5.61 4.20
CA GLN A 7 -14.56 -5.17 2.91
C GLN A 7 -13.47 -4.70 1.93
N TYR A 8 -12.23 -4.50 2.38
CA TYR A 8 -11.10 -4.06 1.55
C TYR A 8 -10.04 -5.15 1.37
N HIS A 9 -10.23 -6.34 1.93
CA HIS A 9 -9.36 -7.50 1.70
C HIS A 9 -9.32 -7.93 0.22
N TYR A 10 -10.30 -7.56 -0.60
CA TYR A 10 -10.25 -7.78 -2.05
C TYR A 10 -9.24 -6.87 -2.77
N VAL A 11 -8.80 -5.78 -2.13
CA VAL A 11 -7.86 -4.81 -2.70
C VAL A 11 -6.42 -5.22 -2.36
N TRP A 12 -6.16 -5.48 -1.08
CA TRP A 12 -4.89 -6.01 -0.56
C TRP A 12 -5.01 -6.18 0.98
N ASP A 13 -4.69 -7.35 1.52
CA ASP A 13 -4.79 -7.66 2.96
C ASP A 13 -3.48 -7.45 3.75
N GLY A 14 -2.46 -6.90 3.09
CA GLY A 14 -1.17 -6.68 3.73
C GLY A 14 -0.30 -7.91 3.87
N SER A 15 -0.71 -9.09 3.39
CA SER A 15 0.02 -10.36 3.56
C SER A 15 0.99 -10.65 2.41
N GLU A 16 0.65 -10.23 1.19
CA GLU A 16 1.44 -10.52 -0.01
C GLU A 16 2.82 -9.84 0.00
N GLU A 17 3.84 -10.60 -0.39
CA GLU A 17 5.20 -10.13 -0.55
C GLU A 17 5.38 -9.33 -1.86
N GLY A 18 6.36 -8.42 -1.87
CA GLY A 18 6.68 -7.60 -3.05
C GLY A 18 6.01 -6.23 -3.06
N TRP A 19 5.03 -6.00 -2.18
CA TRP A 19 4.41 -4.69 -2.01
C TRP A 19 5.29 -3.72 -1.20
N VAL A 20 5.49 -2.52 -1.76
CA VAL A 20 6.26 -1.42 -1.17
C VAL A 20 5.49 -0.11 -1.33
N VAL A 21 5.83 0.89 -0.51
CA VAL A 21 5.39 2.27 -0.73
C VAL A 21 6.55 3.07 -1.31
N LEU A 22 6.39 3.56 -2.53
CA LEU A 22 7.31 4.54 -3.12
C LEU A 22 6.97 5.92 -2.57
N ARG A 23 7.90 6.53 -1.85
CA ARG A 23 7.74 7.90 -1.34
C ARG A 23 7.69 8.87 -2.51
N THR A 24 6.67 9.72 -2.49
CA THR A 24 6.52 10.80 -3.47
C THR A 24 6.59 12.14 -2.74
N LYS A 25 6.88 13.22 -3.47
CA LYS A 25 6.93 14.56 -2.88
C LYS A 25 5.55 15.18 -2.62
N VAL A 26 4.49 14.59 -3.21
CA VAL A 26 3.16 15.22 -3.33
C VAL A 26 2.03 14.41 -2.69
N ALA A 27 2.27 13.15 -2.33
CA ALA A 27 1.29 12.27 -1.70
C ALA A 27 1.95 11.38 -0.64
N LEU A 28 1.15 10.64 0.13
CA LEU A 28 1.63 9.71 1.17
C LEU A 28 2.54 8.61 0.60
N GLY A 29 2.42 8.33 -0.70
CA GLY A 29 3.25 7.42 -1.48
C GLY A 29 2.47 6.64 -2.53
N THR A 30 3.18 6.00 -3.46
CA THR A 30 2.57 5.09 -4.44
C THR A 30 2.75 3.66 -3.97
N ILE A 31 1.65 2.92 -3.88
CA ILE A 31 1.67 1.50 -3.53
C ILE A 31 2.08 0.74 -4.79
N PHE A 32 3.18 -0.01 -4.72
CA PHE A 32 3.80 -0.66 -5.87
C PHE A 32 4.18 -2.11 -5.56
N ASN A 33 3.89 -3.02 -6.47
CA ASN A 33 4.35 -4.40 -6.41
C ASN A 33 5.63 -4.55 -7.25
N THR A 34 6.74 -4.87 -6.61
CA THR A 34 8.05 -5.00 -7.27
C THR A 34 8.19 -6.25 -8.13
N ARG A 35 7.41 -7.30 -7.85
CA ARG A 35 7.44 -8.57 -8.59
C ARG A 35 6.70 -8.45 -9.90
N GLU A 36 5.48 -7.93 -9.84
CA GLU A 36 4.59 -7.80 -11.00
C GLU A 36 4.77 -6.48 -11.76
N ARG A 37 5.51 -5.54 -11.18
CA ARG A 37 5.74 -4.19 -11.71
C ARG A 37 4.43 -3.42 -11.95
N VAL A 38 3.46 -3.57 -11.06
CA VAL A 38 2.17 -2.87 -11.09
C VAL A 38 2.00 -1.93 -9.90
N ALA A 39 1.20 -0.87 -10.09
CA ALA A 39 0.84 0.07 -9.04
C ALA A 39 -0.63 -0.10 -8.65
N LEU A 40 -0.91 0.01 -7.35
CA LEU A 40 -2.27 0.03 -6.83
C LEU A 40 -2.73 1.48 -6.70
N VAL A 41 -3.85 1.81 -7.37
CA VAL A 41 -4.51 3.12 -7.31
C VAL A 41 -5.77 2.99 -6.48
N ILE A 42 -5.90 3.84 -5.46
CA ILE A 42 -7.06 3.91 -4.58
C ILE A 42 -7.62 5.33 -4.69
N GLU A 43 -8.82 5.47 -5.27
CA GLU A 43 -9.44 6.77 -5.53
C GLU A 43 -10.03 7.43 -4.28
N ASP A 44 -10.48 6.61 -3.32
CA ASP A 44 -10.97 7.10 -2.04
C ASP A 44 -9.78 7.48 -1.14
N ASN A 45 -9.66 8.78 -0.85
CA ASN A 45 -8.56 9.33 -0.06
C ASN A 45 -8.51 8.79 1.39
N ALA A 46 -9.66 8.46 1.99
CA ALA A 46 -9.71 7.91 3.34
C ALA A 46 -9.20 6.46 3.35
N VAL A 47 -9.64 5.66 2.37
CA VAL A 47 -9.17 4.28 2.18
C VAL A 47 -7.68 4.27 1.86
N TYR A 48 -7.23 5.16 0.98
CA TYR A 48 -5.81 5.31 0.63
C TYR A 48 -4.94 5.59 1.87
N ALA A 49 -5.34 6.55 2.72
CA ALA A 49 -4.62 6.86 3.94
C ALA A 49 -4.58 5.67 4.92
N GLN A 50 -5.68 4.94 5.06
CA GLN A 50 -5.77 3.73 5.89
C GLN A 50 -4.83 2.63 5.38
N VAL A 51 -4.82 2.37 4.07
CA VAL A 51 -3.95 1.36 3.46
C VAL A 51 -2.48 1.71 3.65
N ILE A 52 -2.06 2.95 3.44
CA ILE A 52 -0.67 3.38 3.69
C ILE A 52 -0.29 3.17 5.17
N GLN A 53 -1.20 3.47 6.09
CA GLN A 53 -0.95 3.24 7.52
C GLN A 53 -0.83 1.74 7.83
N LEU A 54 -1.65 0.88 7.22
CA LEU A 54 -1.53 -0.57 7.33
C LEU A 54 -0.19 -1.06 6.77
N MET A 55 0.26 -0.57 5.61
CA MET A 55 1.59 -0.90 5.06
C MET A 55 2.70 -0.62 6.08
N ARG A 56 2.62 0.52 6.78
CA ARG A 56 3.57 0.88 7.82
C ARG A 56 3.50 -0.04 9.03
N VAL A 57 2.30 -0.35 9.52
CA VAL A 57 2.09 -1.24 10.68
C VAL A 57 2.59 -2.67 10.38
N HIS A 58 2.39 -3.14 9.16
CA HIS A 58 2.88 -4.44 8.69
C HIS A 58 4.37 -4.44 8.31
N GLY A 59 5.08 -3.33 8.49
CA GLY A 59 6.52 -3.23 8.24
C GLY A 59 6.89 -3.32 6.76
N ARG A 60 5.97 -2.99 5.84
CA ARG A 60 6.29 -2.97 4.40
C ARG A 60 7.30 -1.87 4.08
N PRO A 61 8.24 -2.11 3.16
CA PRO A 61 9.28 -1.14 2.85
C PRO A 61 8.72 0.16 2.28
N PHE A 62 9.27 1.30 2.74
CA PHE A 62 9.06 2.60 2.12
C PHE A 62 10.35 3.00 1.41
N LEU A 63 10.32 3.08 0.09
CA LEU A 63 11.49 3.29 -0.76
C LEU A 63 11.41 4.66 -1.43
N ASP A 64 12.56 5.28 -1.70
CA ASP A 64 12.63 6.55 -2.44
C ASP A 64 12.72 6.34 -3.96
N THR A 65 13.10 5.13 -4.39
CA THR A 65 13.24 4.75 -5.80
C THR A 65 12.70 3.34 -6.04
N ILE A 66 12.33 3.05 -7.28
CA ILE A 66 11.96 1.70 -7.70
C ILE A 66 13.24 0.84 -7.66
N PRO A 67 13.21 -0.34 -7.03
CA PRO A 67 14.35 -1.25 -7.03
C PRO A 67 14.55 -1.89 -8.42
N ASP A 68 15.83 -2.05 -8.81
CA ASP A 68 16.27 -2.67 -10.07
C ASP A 68 15.92 -4.16 -10.14
#